data_AF-R0HZY6-F1
#
_entry.id   AF-R0HZY6-F1
#
_cell.length_a   1.000
_cell.length_b   1.000
_cell.length_c   1.000
_cell.angle_alpha   90.00
_cell.angle_beta   90.00
_cell.angle_gamma   90.00
#
_symmetry.space_group_name_H-M   'P 1'
#
loop_
_entity.id
_entity.type
_entity.pdbx_description
1 polymer ?
#
loop_
_entity_poly.entity_id
_entity_poly.type
_entity_poly.pdbx_seq_one_letter_code
_entity_poly.pdbx_strand_id
1 'polypeptide(L)'
;MTHVKNIERQVSIYHQFETNLNQNTIMMTTSIRLLFLAFLLLASPFLKVALCQSDSEDKDSGFEVSDVGEEESDAEEVFGLELSSAPGVETLCVFPKNSAKIIKAGIETELLVGMKNDGQSNVDIVAVKGSLHLPFDQHAVQNLTALSFSNASVPTSAQATFQYVFAVSKFLQVGAFDLVGTIIYEIDGKPYKSTFYNGTIEVVEDGPLFRMESVFLSGLLVSVIVLLALYIQNALKHMTKKTKRAPKVEVGTATKDASRDEWLEGTAYTQSSSKSKKKK
;
A
#
# COMPACT_ATOMS: atom_id res chain seq x y z
N MET A 1 -48.64 -41.82 35.48
CA MET A 1 -48.80 -40.99 34.26
C MET A 1 -48.12 -39.61 34.36
N THR A 2 -48.08 -38.98 35.54
CA THR A 2 -47.45 -37.65 35.77
C THR A 2 -45.92 -37.64 35.69
N HIS A 3 -45.26 -38.72 36.12
CA HIS A 3 -43.80 -38.84 36.10
C HIS A 3 -43.21 -38.90 34.67
N VAL A 4 -43.90 -39.55 33.74
CA VAL A 4 -43.44 -39.70 32.34
C VAL A 4 -43.47 -38.35 31.60
N LYS A 5 -44.56 -37.57 31.78
CA LYS A 5 -44.67 -36.21 31.20
C LYS A 5 -43.60 -35.24 31.72
N ASN A 6 -43.11 -35.43 32.95
CA ASN A 6 -42.05 -34.58 33.51
C ASN A 6 -40.69 -34.89 32.87
N ILE A 7 -40.42 -36.16 32.59
CA ILE A 7 -39.18 -36.60 31.93
C ILE A 7 -39.16 -36.12 30.46
N GLU A 8 -40.28 -36.23 29.74
CA GLU A 8 -40.37 -35.74 28.35
C GLU A 8 -40.16 -34.22 28.25
N ARG A 9 -40.67 -33.44 29.23
CA ARG A 9 -40.38 -31.99 29.28
C ARG A 9 -38.92 -31.70 29.54
N GLN A 10 -38.29 -32.43 30.46
CA GLN A 10 -36.87 -32.24 30.74
C GLN A 10 -36.02 -32.52 29.48
N VAL A 11 -36.26 -33.65 28.80
CA VAL A 11 -35.55 -34.00 27.56
C VAL A 11 -35.77 -32.95 26.46
N SER A 12 -37.00 -32.44 26.31
CA SER A 12 -37.29 -31.37 25.35
C SER A 12 -36.57 -30.06 25.68
N ILE A 13 -36.43 -29.71 26.96
CA ILE A 13 -35.67 -28.52 27.40
C ILE A 13 -34.18 -28.70 27.14
N TYR A 14 -33.61 -29.88 27.41
CA TYR A 14 -32.21 -30.17 27.11
C TYR A 14 -31.92 -30.10 25.61
N HIS A 15 -32.77 -30.70 24.78
CA HIS A 15 -32.64 -30.65 23.32
C HIS A 15 -32.78 -29.21 22.79
N GLN A 16 -33.68 -28.41 23.37
CA GLN A 16 -33.81 -27.00 23.03
C GLN A 16 -32.58 -26.19 23.47
N PHE A 17 -31.99 -26.48 24.62
CA PHE A 17 -30.78 -25.80 25.09
C PHE A 17 -29.57 -26.13 24.20
N GLU A 18 -29.38 -27.40 23.85
CA GLU A 18 -28.29 -27.87 23.00
C GLU A 18 -28.38 -27.31 21.57
N THR A 19 -29.60 -27.26 21.01
CA THR A 19 -29.83 -26.63 19.70
C THR A 19 -29.56 -25.12 19.71
N ASN A 20 -29.94 -24.40 20.77
CA ASN A 20 -29.62 -22.97 20.91
C ASN A 20 -28.12 -22.71 21.13
N LEU A 21 -27.43 -23.58 21.86
CA LEU A 21 -25.97 -23.48 22.05
C LEU A 21 -25.22 -23.72 20.73
N ASN A 22 -25.65 -24.70 19.95
CA ASN A 22 -25.06 -25.02 18.65
C ASN A 22 -25.36 -23.91 17.62
N GLN A 23 -26.58 -23.39 17.58
CA GLN A 23 -26.96 -22.24 16.75
C GLN A 23 -26.12 -20.99 17.05
N ASN A 24 -25.89 -20.67 18.32
CA ASN A 24 -25.05 -19.53 18.71
C ASN A 24 -23.57 -19.76 18.35
N THR A 25 -23.07 -20.99 18.47
CA THR A 25 -21.71 -21.35 18.09
C THR A 25 -21.50 -21.29 16.56
N ILE A 26 -22.49 -21.77 15.80
CA ILE A 26 -22.51 -21.67 14.33
C ILE A 26 -22.61 -20.21 13.88
N MET A 27 -23.47 -19.40 14.48
CA MET A 27 -23.53 -17.97 14.18
C MET A 27 -22.22 -17.26 14.51
N MET A 28 -21.63 -17.49 15.68
CA MET A 28 -20.34 -16.90 16.05
C MET A 28 -19.23 -17.29 15.07
N THR A 29 -19.10 -18.57 14.74
CA THR A 29 -18.07 -19.05 13.80
C THR A 29 -18.29 -18.52 12.38
N THR A 30 -19.54 -18.36 11.95
CA THR A 30 -19.88 -17.77 10.65
C THR A 30 -19.57 -16.27 10.62
N SER A 31 -19.89 -15.53 11.69
CA SER A 31 -19.51 -14.12 11.84
C SER A 31 -18.00 -13.91 11.89
N ILE A 32 -17.25 -14.80 12.55
CA ILE A 32 -15.78 -14.76 12.58
C ILE A 32 -15.20 -15.03 11.19
N ARG A 33 -15.75 -16.01 10.45
CA ARG A 33 -15.32 -16.29 9.05
C ARG A 33 -15.65 -15.14 8.12
N LEU A 34 -16.79 -14.48 8.28
CA LEU A 34 -17.17 -13.30 7.50
C LEU A 34 -16.29 -12.09 7.84
N LEU A 35 -15.93 -11.89 9.10
CA LEU A 35 -14.96 -10.87 9.52
C LEU A 35 -13.56 -11.14 8.96
N PHE A 36 -13.13 -12.40 8.95
CA PHE A 36 -11.85 -12.80 8.36
C PHE A 36 -11.83 -12.62 6.83
N LEU A 37 -12.92 -12.95 6.16
CA LEU A 37 -13.08 -12.73 4.71
C LEU A 37 -13.15 -11.24 4.38
N ALA A 38 -13.84 -10.43 5.19
CA ALA A 38 -13.85 -8.98 5.05
C ALA A 38 -12.47 -8.39 5.28
N PHE A 39 -11.71 -8.87 6.26
CA PHE A 39 -10.32 -8.48 6.48
C PHE A 39 -9.42 -8.85 5.28
N LEU A 40 -9.62 -10.04 4.69
CA LEU A 40 -8.91 -10.47 3.47
C LEU A 40 -9.26 -9.60 2.25
N LEU A 41 -10.53 -9.20 2.12
CA LEU A 41 -11.00 -8.29 1.07
C LEU A 41 -10.52 -6.84 1.29
N LEU A 42 -10.41 -6.37 2.53
CA LEU A 42 -9.80 -5.09 2.87
C LEU A 42 -8.27 -5.10 2.77
N ALA A 43 -7.63 -6.27 2.84
CA ALA A 43 -6.21 -6.47 2.56
C ALA A 43 -5.93 -6.66 1.05
N SER A 44 -6.97 -6.85 0.23
CA SER A 44 -6.82 -6.99 -1.23
C SER A 44 -6.32 -5.76 -1.99
N PRO A 45 -6.50 -4.49 -1.57
CA PRO A 45 -5.93 -3.36 -2.30
C PRO A 45 -4.40 -3.32 -2.22
N PHE A 46 -3.75 -4.09 -1.32
CA PHE A 46 -2.28 -4.16 -1.27
C PHE A 46 -1.65 -4.96 -2.43
N LEU A 47 -2.44 -5.62 -3.28
CA LEU A 47 -1.95 -6.33 -4.47
C LEU A 47 -2.23 -5.60 -5.79
N LYS A 48 -2.82 -4.40 -5.74
CA LYS A 48 -3.16 -3.59 -6.94
C LYS A 48 -2.71 -2.13 -6.85
N VAL A 49 -1.57 -1.85 -6.21
CA VAL A 49 -0.91 -0.53 -6.30
C VAL A 49 0.29 -0.62 -7.26
N ALA A 50 0.02 -1.08 -8.49
CA ALA A 50 0.94 -1.04 -9.62
C ALA A 50 0.13 -0.83 -10.91
N LEU A 51 -0.66 0.25 -10.95
CA LEU A 51 -1.28 0.87 -12.13
C LEU A 51 -2.33 1.86 -11.63
N CYS A 52 -1.94 3.11 -11.44
CA CYS A 52 -2.79 4.29 -11.69
C CYS A 52 -1.96 5.53 -11.38
N GLN A 53 -1.47 6.15 -12.46
CA GLN A 53 -1.03 7.53 -12.50
C GLN A 53 -2.15 8.41 -11.96
N SER A 54 -1.85 9.24 -10.95
CA SER A 54 -2.69 10.40 -10.66
C SER A 54 -2.23 11.50 -11.59
N ASP A 55 -3.01 11.70 -12.64
CA ASP A 55 -2.90 12.83 -13.54
C ASP A 55 -3.50 14.06 -12.85
N SER A 56 -2.73 15.13 -12.74
CA SER A 56 -3.23 16.44 -12.30
C SER A 56 -2.45 17.51 -13.06
N GLU A 57 -3.02 17.93 -14.18
CA GLU A 57 -2.60 19.10 -14.94
C GLU A 57 -3.13 20.41 -14.32
N ASP A 58 -2.22 21.40 -14.33
CA ASP A 58 -2.37 22.86 -14.48
C ASP A 58 -2.91 23.75 -13.34
N LYS A 59 -2.06 24.67 -12.84
CA LYS A 59 -1.88 26.04 -13.40
C LYS A 59 -0.91 26.91 -12.58
N ASP A 60 0.05 27.50 -13.29
CA ASP A 60 0.54 28.88 -13.26
C ASP A 60 0.80 29.59 -11.91
N SER A 61 2.08 29.90 -11.67
CA SER A 61 2.45 31.21 -11.12
C SER A 61 3.87 31.55 -11.55
N GLY A 62 4.01 32.58 -12.38
CA GLY A 62 5.29 33.13 -12.81
C GLY A 62 6.08 33.80 -11.68
N PHE A 63 7.40 33.77 -11.83
CA PHE A 63 8.28 34.79 -11.27
C PHE A 63 9.51 34.94 -12.17
N GLU A 64 9.79 36.20 -12.49
CA GLU A 64 10.77 36.68 -13.46
C GLU A 64 12.12 36.97 -12.76
N VAL A 65 13.20 36.48 -13.36
CA VAL A 65 14.59 36.98 -13.43
C VAL A 65 15.31 37.45 -12.16
N SER A 66 16.48 36.84 -11.90
CA SER A 66 17.69 37.61 -11.59
C SER A 66 18.93 36.92 -12.14
N ASP A 67 19.56 37.63 -13.06
CA ASP A 67 20.91 37.50 -13.61
C ASP A 67 21.99 37.59 -12.50
N VAL A 68 22.87 36.58 -12.43
CA VAL A 68 24.27 36.70 -11.98
C VAL A 68 25.04 35.55 -12.66
N GLY A 69 25.98 35.91 -13.52
CA GLY A 69 26.88 34.98 -14.16
C GLY A 69 27.90 34.36 -13.20
N GLU A 70 28.09 33.06 -13.35
CA GLU A 70 29.35 32.39 -13.04
C GLU A 70 29.77 31.65 -14.31
N GLU A 71 30.91 32.07 -14.85
CA GLU A 71 31.60 31.42 -15.95
C GLU A 71 32.11 30.06 -15.47
N GLU A 72 31.36 29.00 -15.74
CA GLU A 72 31.90 27.64 -15.75
C GLU A 72 31.98 27.20 -17.20
N SER A 73 33.21 27.04 -17.67
CA SER A 73 33.57 26.70 -19.04
C SER A 73 33.12 25.26 -19.34
N ASP A 74 31.87 25.12 -19.76
CA ASP A 74 31.38 23.94 -20.45
C ASP A 74 32.15 23.79 -21.77
N ALA A 75 33.11 22.88 -21.77
CA ALA A 75 33.75 22.36 -22.98
C ALA A 75 32.80 21.44 -23.79
N GLU A 76 31.51 21.76 -23.81
CA GLU A 76 30.46 21.14 -24.62
C GLU A 76 30.29 21.94 -25.92
N GLU A 77 31.37 22.18 -26.67
CA GLU A 77 31.26 22.65 -28.07
C GLU A 77 32.55 22.44 -28.87
N VAL A 78 33.15 21.26 -28.80
CA VAL A 78 34.20 20.86 -29.74
C VAL A 78 33.85 19.49 -30.32
N PHE A 79 33.16 19.57 -31.46
CA PHE A 79 32.76 18.50 -32.38
C PHE A 79 31.42 17.82 -32.10
N GLY A 80 30.35 18.40 -32.67
CA GLY A 80 29.20 17.67 -33.23
C GLY A 80 29.58 16.72 -34.37
N LEU A 81 30.70 16.01 -34.23
CA LEU A 81 31.03 14.85 -35.04
C LEU A 81 30.40 13.65 -34.35
N GLU A 82 29.57 12.93 -35.08
CA GLU A 82 29.10 11.62 -34.69
C GLU A 82 30.31 10.69 -34.62
N LEU A 83 31.00 10.69 -33.46
CA LEU A 83 32.19 9.87 -33.26
C LEU A 83 31.81 8.42 -33.47
N SER A 84 32.44 7.81 -34.46
CA SER A 84 32.24 6.40 -34.81
C SER A 84 33.20 5.51 -34.03
N SER A 85 32.91 4.21 -33.99
CA SER A 85 33.83 3.24 -33.39
C SER A 85 35.03 3.04 -34.31
N ALA A 86 36.23 3.02 -33.75
CA ALA A 86 37.43 2.71 -34.49
C ALA A 86 37.42 1.25 -34.99
N PRO A 87 37.93 0.97 -36.20
CA PRO A 87 38.08 -0.39 -36.69
C PRO A 87 39.11 -1.16 -35.83
N GLY A 88 38.77 -2.37 -35.39
CA GLY A 88 39.63 -3.21 -34.56
C GLY A 88 39.49 -3.01 -33.04
N VAL A 89 38.57 -2.17 -32.59
CA VAL A 89 38.23 -2.06 -31.16
C VAL A 89 36.89 -2.75 -30.89
N GLU A 90 36.94 -3.82 -30.11
CA GLU A 90 35.75 -4.53 -29.64
C GLU A 90 35.49 -4.20 -28.18
N THR A 91 34.24 -3.91 -27.85
CA THR A 91 33.82 -3.65 -26.47
C THR A 91 32.74 -4.63 -26.06
N LEU A 92 32.78 -5.02 -24.79
CA LEU A 92 31.83 -5.92 -24.17
C LEU A 92 31.50 -5.42 -22.78
N CYS A 93 30.37 -5.85 -22.21
CA CYS A 93 30.07 -5.56 -20.83
C CYS A 93 29.45 -6.75 -20.12
N VAL A 94 29.63 -6.77 -18.80
CA VAL A 94 29.11 -7.81 -17.92
C VAL A 94 28.60 -7.18 -16.64
N PHE A 95 27.40 -7.56 -16.21
CA PHE A 95 26.83 -7.19 -14.91
C PHE A 95 27.16 -8.29 -13.88
N PRO A 96 28.27 -8.21 -13.13
CA PRO A 96 28.71 -9.29 -12.24
C PRO A 96 27.71 -9.58 -11.11
N LYS A 97 27.09 -8.53 -10.57
CA LYS A 97 26.13 -8.64 -9.45
C LYS A 97 24.69 -8.81 -9.91
N ASN A 98 24.40 -8.66 -11.21
CA ASN A 98 23.04 -8.50 -11.72
C ASN A 98 22.86 -9.10 -13.12
N SER A 99 22.83 -10.42 -13.20
CA SER A 99 22.57 -11.13 -14.45
C SER A 99 21.16 -10.91 -15.01
N ALA A 100 20.20 -10.57 -14.15
CA ALA A 100 18.81 -10.30 -14.51
C ALA A 100 18.59 -8.87 -15.05
N LYS A 101 19.60 -7.99 -15.01
CA LYS A 101 19.52 -6.59 -15.46
C LYS A 101 18.44 -5.77 -14.74
N ILE A 102 18.18 -6.09 -13.47
CA ILE A 102 17.19 -5.40 -12.63
C ILE A 102 17.92 -4.41 -11.71
N ILE A 103 17.87 -3.12 -12.04
CA ILE A 103 18.57 -2.07 -11.31
C ILE A 103 17.67 -1.47 -10.24
N LYS A 104 18.19 -1.37 -9.03
CA LYS A 104 17.52 -0.72 -7.92
C LYS A 104 17.76 0.78 -7.96
N ALA A 105 16.69 1.57 -8.03
CA ALA A 105 16.75 3.02 -7.99
C ALA A 105 17.39 3.50 -6.67
N GLY A 106 18.35 4.42 -6.76
CA GLY A 106 19.07 4.95 -5.60
C GLY A 106 20.22 4.09 -5.07
N ILE A 107 20.42 2.87 -5.60
CA ILE A 107 21.58 2.02 -5.26
C ILE A 107 22.61 2.04 -6.39
N GLU A 108 23.88 2.13 -6.01
CA GLU A 108 25.00 1.95 -6.92
C GLU A 108 25.04 0.53 -7.50
N THR A 109 25.05 0.44 -8.82
CA THR A 109 25.19 -0.78 -9.59
C THR A 109 26.55 -0.79 -10.28
N GLU A 110 27.22 -1.94 -10.19
CA GLU A 110 28.50 -2.17 -10.83
C GLU A 110 28.33 -2.85 -12.18
N LEU A 111 29.03 -2.31 -13.18
CA LEU A 111 29.14 -2.85 -14.53
C LEU A 111 30.61 -2.96 -14.89
N LEU A 112 31.01 -4.10 -15.46
CA LEU A 112 32.37 -4.27 -15.98
C LEU A 112 32.34 -4.05 -17.49
N VAL A 113 33.16 -3.12 -17.95
CA VAL A 113 33.35 -2.81 -19.38
C VAL A 113 34.67 -3.44 -19.82
N GLY A 114 34.60 -4.44 -20.68
CA GLY A 114 35.76 -5.03 -21.33
C GLY A 114 36.03 -4.34 -22.65
N MET A 115 37.29 -4.03 -22.93
CA MET A 115 37.74 -3.52 -24.21
C MET A 115 38.90 -4.36 -24.72
N LYS A 116 38.77 -4.82 -25.96
CA LYS A 116 39.80 -5.57 -26.67
C LYS A 116 40.30 -4.72 -27.84
N ASN A 117 41.60 -4.49 -27.87
CA ASN A 117 42.26 -3.73 -28.92
C ASN A 117 42.93 -4.70 -29.91
N ASP A 118 42.28 -5.00 -31.02
CA ASP A 118 42.87 -5.73 -32.17
C ASP A 118 43.41 -4.75 -33.25
N GLY A 119 43.47 -3.46 -32.93
CA GLY A 119 44.02 -2.43 -33.80
C GLY A 119 45.55 -2.42 -33.87
N GLN A 120 46.09 -1.52 -34.69
CA GLN A 120 47.53 -1.35 -34.90
C GLN A 120 48.19 -0.32 -33.96
N SER A 121 47.38 0.48 -33.27
CA SER A 121 47.82 1.55 -32.38
C SER A 121 47.27 1.34 -30.97
N ASN A 122 47.91 1.97 -29.98
CA ASN A 122 47.42 1.95 -28.60
C ASN A 122 46.13 2.78 -28.49
N VAL A 123 45.23 2.37 -27.61
CA VAL A 123 43.96 3.05 -27.36
C VAL A 123 44.00 3.70 -25.99
N ASP A 124 43.94 5.02 -25.96
CA ASP A 124 43.92 5.80 -24.72
C ASP A 124 42.46 6.09 -24.34
N ILE A 125 42.04 5.66 -23.16
CA ILE A 125 40.66 5.82 -22.71
C ILE A 125 40.51 7.17 -22.04
N VAL A 126 39.52 7.94 -22.48
CA VAL A 126 39.24 9.29 -21.99
C VAL A 126 38.11 9.24 -20.95
N ALA A 127 36.99 8.63 -21.30
CA ALA A 127 35.83 8.59 -20.42
C ALA A 127 34.90 7.41 -20.70
N VAL A 128 34.22 6.95 -19.65
CA VAL A 128 33.10 6.02 -19.73
C VAL A 128 31.87 6.75 -19.18
N LYS A 129 30.79 6.75 -19.95
CA LYS A 129 29.52 7.37 -19.55
C LYS A 129 28.34 6.46 -19.86
N GLY A 130 27.28 6.61 -19.10
CA GLY A 130 26.01 5.95 -19.34
C GLY A 130 24.89 6.97 -19.45
N SER A 131 23.89 6.68 -20.27
CA SER A 131 22.64 7.43 -20.31
C SER A 131 21.45 6.49 -20.34
N LEU A 132 20.35 6.96 -19.77
CA LEU A 132 19.11 6.24 -19.68
C LEU A 132 18.07 6.90 -20.58
N HIS A 133 17.40 6.11 -21.41
CA HIS A 133 16.38 6.56 -22.35
C HIS A 133 15.05 5.84 -22.08
N LEU A 134 13.96 6.45 -22.55
CA LEU A 134 12.68 5.77 -22.60
C LEU A 134 12.65 4.83 -23.81
N PRO A 135 11.98 3.67 -23.73
CA PRO A 135 11.87 2.75 -24.87
C PRO A 135 11.20 3.36 -26.12
N PHE A 136 10.39 4.42 -25.94
CA PHE A 136 9.62 5.06 -27.02
C PHE A 136 10.13 6.45 -27.39
N ASP A 137 11.12 6.98 -26.66
CA ASP A 137 11.64 8.32 -26.90
C ASP A 137 13.17 8.28 -26.96
N GLN A 138 13.73 8.98 -27.94
CA GLN A 138 15.17 9.02 -28.17
C GLN A 138 15.88 10.00 -27.23
N HIS A 139 15.14 10.81 -26.47
CA HIS A 139 15.71 11.73 -25.49
C HIS A 139 16.19 11.00 -24.23
N ALA A 140 17.37 11.40 -23.75
CA ALA A 140 17.92 10.90 -22.50
C ALA A 140 17.09 11.43 -21.32
N VAL A 141 16.51 10.52 -20.54
CA VAL A 141 15.81 10.83 -19.30
C VAL A 141 16.81 11.25 -18.23
N GLN A 142 17.93 10.55 -18.17
CA GLN A 142 18.94 10.76 -17.14
C GLN A 142 20.33 10.41 -17.68
N ASN A 143 21.27 11.34 -17.53
CA ASN A 143 22.69 11.05 -17.66
C ASN A 143 23.21 10.44 -16.34
N LEU A 144 23.94 9.33 -16.46
CA LEU A 144 24.56 8.64 -15.34
C LEU A 144 25.97 9.18 -15.11
N THR A 145 26.62 8.68 -14.06
CA THR A 145 27.99 9.07 -13.68
C THR A 145 28.95 9.03 -14.86
N ALA A 146 29.65 10.12 -15.17
CA ALA A 146 30.74 10.10 -16.14
C ALA A 146 32.06 9.77 -15.41
N LEU A 147 32.72 8.70 -15.81
CA LEU A 147 34.01 8.28 -15.27
C LEU A 147 35.13 8.64 -16.25
N SER A 148 35.92 9.66 -15.92
CA SER A 148 37.08 10.08 -16.72
C SER A 148 38.34 9.32 -16.30
N PHE A 149 39.16 8.92 -17.28
CA PHE A 149 40.44 8.28 -17.07
C PHE A 149 41.56 9.19 -17.59
N SER A 150 42.59 9.42 -16.77
CA SER A 150 43.71 10.31 -17.12
C SER A 150 44.95 9.57 -17.64
N ASN A 151 45.09 8.28 -17.36
CA ASN A 151 46.27 7.48 -17.71
C ASN A 151 45.91 6.00 -17.94
N ALA A 152 44.76 5.75 -18.57
CA ALA A 152 44.34 4.40 -18.94
C ALA A 152 44.62 4.19 -20.42
N SER A 153 45.59 3.34 -20.74
CA SER A 153 45.93 2.97 -22.11
C SER A 153 45.85 1.46 -22.29
N VAL A 154 45.28 1.02 -23.41
CA VAL A 154 45.19 -0.39 -23.78
C VAL A 154 46.11 -0.65 -24.96
N PRO A 155 47.21 -1.40 -24.76
CA PRO A 155 48.16 -1.66 -25.81
C PRO A 155 47.57 -2.53 -26.92
N THR A 156 48.21 -2.52 -28.07
CA THR A 156 47.83 -3.36 -29.22
C THR A 156 47.77 -4.84 -28.86
N SER A 157 46.76 -5.54 -29.36
CA SER A 157 46.50 -6.96 -29.13
C SER A 157 46.31 -7.34 -27.64
N ALA A 158 45.95 -6.38 -26.80
CA ALA A 158 45.63 -6.60 -25.40
C ALA A 158 44.14 -6.35 -25.11
N GLN A 159 43.70 -6.90 -23.98
CA GLN A 159 42.38 -6.67 -23.43
C GLN A 159 42.51 -6.03 -22.05
N ALA A 160 41.65 -5.06 -21.77
CA ALA A 160 41.52 -4.44 -20.47
C ALA A 160 40.06 -4.44 -20.02
N THR A 161 39.86 -4.41 -18.70
CA THR A 161 38.53 -4.36 -18.09
C THR A 161 38.47 -3.20 -17.13
N PHE A 162 37.43 -2.39 -17.25
CA PHE A 162 37.17 -1.21 -16.45
C PHE A 162 35.92 -1.42 -15.62
N GLN A 163 36.00 -1.07 -14.34
CA GLN A 163 34.84 -1.06 -13.47
C GLN A 163 34.13 0.28 -13.62
N TYR A 164 32.85 0.21 -13.96
CA TYR A 164 31.97 1.37 -14.08
C TYR A 164 30.85 1.23 -13.04
N VAL A 165 30.83 2.15 -12.08
CA VAL A 165 29.83 2.18 -11.01
C VAL A 165 28.91 3.37 -11.24
N PHE A 166 27.61 3.12 -11.27
CA PHE A 166 26.61 4.15 -11.49
C PHE A 166 25.38 3.91 -10.62
N ALA A 167 24.64 4.97 -10.31
CA ALA A 167 23.36 4.88 -9.62
C ALA A 167 22.27 5.55 -10.45
N VAL A 168 21.10 4.91 -10.50
CA VAL A 168 19.90 5.51 -11.10
C VAL A 168 19.21 6.39 -10.06
N SER A 169 18.57 7.48 -10.47
CA SER A 169 17.89 8.38 -9.54
C SER A 169 16.83 7.63 -8.72
N LYS A 170 16.81 7.86 -7.40
CA LYS A 170 15.77 7.33 -6.49
C LYS A 170 14.36 7.83 -6.81
N PHE A 171 14.26 8.93 -7.56
CA PHE A 171 12.99 9.52 -7.98
C PHE A 171 12.54 9.04 -9.35
N LEU A 172 13.33 8.20 -10.01
CA LEU A 172 12.93 7.62 -11.29
C LEU A 172 11.75 6.66 -11.05
N GLN A 173 10.78 6.71 -11.95
CA GLN A 173 9.64 5.79 -11.91
C GLN A 173 10.11 4.34 -12.12
N VAL A 174 9.40 3.40 -11.50
CA VAL A 174 9.62 1.96 -11.72
C VAL A 174 9.18 1.60 -13.13
N GLY A 175 10.01 0.87 -13.87
CA GLY A 175 9.69 0.49 -15.24
C GLY A 175 10.89 0.02 -16.06
N ALA A 176 10.63 -0.24 -17.34
CA ALA A 176 11.66 -0.62 -18.30
C ALA A 176 12.25 0.63 -18.96
N PHE A 177 13.59 0.71 -18.98
CA PHE A 177 14.34 1.81 -19.57
C PHE A 177 15.48 1.28 -20.42
N ASP A 178 15.86 2.01 -21.46
CA ASP A 178 16.98 1.65 -22.30
C ASP A 178 18.27 2.27 -21.77
N LEU A 179 19.19 1.42 -21.32
CA LEU A 179 20.50 1.83 -20.86
C LEU A 179 21.47 1.79 -22.04
N VAL A 180 22.09 2.93 -22.31
CA VAL A 180 23.13 3.08 -23.32
C VAL A 180 24.43 3.42 -22.62
N GLY A 181 25.39 2.51 -22.70
CA GLY A 181 26.73 2.66 -22.15
C GLY A 181 27.72 2.97 -23.26
N THR A 182 28.45 4.08 -23.12
CA THR A 182 29.39 4.57 -24.13
C THR A 182 30.77 4.78 -23.54
N ILE A 183 31.79 4.31 -24.25
CA ILE A 183 33.20 4.59 -23.97
C ILE A 183 33.75 5.54 -25.02
N ILE A 184 34.46 6.56 -24.56
CA ILE A 184 35.16 7.56 -25.36
C ILE A 184 36.65 7.30 -25.17
N TYR A 185 37.34 7.15 -26.28
CA TYR A 185 38.77 6.86 -26.32
C TYR A 185 39.42 7.59 -27.48
N GLU A 186 40.74 7.63 -27.47
CA GLU A 186 41.57 8.31 -28.45
C GLU A 186 42.56 7.31 -29.04
N ILE A 187 42.79 7.43 -30.36
CA ILE A 187 43.82 6.66 -31.08
C ILE A 187 44.61 7.66 -31.91
N ASP A 188 45.93 7.70 -31.71
CA ASP A 188 46.85 8.56 -32.47
C ASP A 188 46.41 10.04 -32.57
N GLY A 189 45.91 10.63 -31.48
CA GLY A 189 45.46 12.02 -31.48
C GLY A 189 43.99 12.24 -31.86
N LYS A 190 43.25 11.17 -32.23
CA LYS A 190 41.88 11.27 -32.77
C LYS A 190 40.86 10.66 -31.81
N PRO A 191 39.81 11.41 -31.42
CA PRO A 191 38.77 10.89 -30.55
C PRO A 191 37.84 9.93 -31.33
N TYR A 192 37.43 8.87 -30.65
CA TYR A 192 36.50 7.86 -31.11
C TYR A 192 35.52 7.51 -29.98
N LYS A 193 34.39 6.92 -30.36
CA LYS A 193 33.32 6.57 -29.42
C LYS A 193 32.74 5.22 -29.78
N SER A 194 32.56 4.36 -28.80
CA SER A 194 31.93 3.06 -28.98
C SER A 194 30.90 2.78 -27.91
N THR A 195 29.80 2.14 -28.30
CA THR A 195 28.72 1.75 -27.39
C THR A 195 28.94 0.31 -26.96
N PHE A 196 29.33 0.11 -25.70
CA PHE A 196 29.61 -1.22 -25.14
C PHE A 196 28.35 -1.93 -24.64
N TYR A 197 27.27 -1.17 -24.41
CA TYR A 197 25.98 -1.71 -24.01
C TYR A 197 24.86 -0.87 -24.62
N ASN A 198 23.91 -1.53 -25.25
CA ASN A 198 22.63 -0.93 -25.62
C ASN A 198 21.56 -1.99 -25.36
N GLY A 199 20.75 -1.78 -24.34
CA GLY A 199 19.65 -2.68 -24.07
C GLY A 199 18.79 -2.24 -22.90
N THR A 200 17.61 -2.83 -22.86
CA THR A 200 16.63 -2.54 -21.82
C THR A 200 17.04 -3.13 -20.48
N ILE A 201 16.87 -2.33 -19.44
CA ILE A 201 17.01 -2.69 -18.03
C ILE A 201 15.69 -2.42 -17.32
N GLU A 202 15.42 -3.17 -16.26
CA GLU A 202 14.24 -2.94 -15.41
C GLU A 202 14.67 -2.18 -14.17
N VAL A 203 14.09 -1.01 -13.94
CA VAL A 203 14.34 -0.20 -12.75
C VAL A 203 13.25 -0.47 -11.72
N VAL A 204 13.66 -0.85 -10.51
CA VAL A 204 12.78 -1.11 -9.37
C VAL A 204 13.08 -0.14 -8.22
N GLU A 205 12.07 0.25 -7.47
CA GLU A 205 12.24 1.13 -6.31
C GLU A 205 12.95 0.38 -5.19
N ASP A 206 14.06 0.93 -4.68
CA ASP A 206 14.64 0.49 -3.42
C ASP A 206 14.03 1.33 -2.29
N GLY A 207 12.90 0.85 -1.80
CA GLY A 207 12.14 1.48 -0.73
C GLY A 207 11.76 0.47 0.36
N PRO A 208 11.66 0.89 1.63
CA PRO A 208 11.04 0.06 2.64
C PRO A 208 9.61 -0.29 2.20
N LEU A 209 9.27 -1.59 2.18
CA LEU A 209 7.91 -2.06 1.87
C LEU A 209 6.86 -1.43 2.80
N PHE A 210 7.29 -0.99 3.99
CA PHE A 210 6.45 -0.33 4.99
C PHE A 210 6.88 1.13 5.17
N ARG A 211 6.34 1.99 4.31
CA ARG A 211 6.40 3.44 4.56
C ARG A 211 5.55 3.78 5.78
N MET A 212 6.01 4.74 6.60
CA MET A 212 5.31 5.14 7.83
C MET A 212 3.88 5.64 7.56
N GLU A 213 3.66 6.24 6.39
CA GLU A 213 2.36 6.69 5.90
C GLU A 213 1.41 5.50 5.70
N SER A 214 1.88 4.39 5.13
CA SER A 214 1.09 3.18 4.94
C SER A 214 0.73 2.51 6.27
N VAL A 215 1.66 2.50 7.23
CA VAL A 215 1.40 2.00 8.59
C VAL A 215 0.38 2.88 9.31
N PHE A 216 0.51 4.20 9.19
CA PHE A 216 -0.43 5.16 9.77
C PHE A 216 -1.84 5.03 9.18
N LEU A 217 -1.97 5.00 7.86
CA LEU A 217 -3.25 4.88 7.17
C LEU A 217 -3.94 3.54 7.43
N SER A 218 -3.18 2.44 7.45
CA SER A 218 -3.74 1.13 7.80
C SER A 218 -4.18 1.07 9.26
N GLY A 219 -3.40 1.63 10.20
CA GLY A 219 -3.78 1.75 11.60
C GLY A 219 -5.04 2.60 11.81
N LEU A 220 -5.12 3.75 11.11
CA LEU A 220 -6.30 4.61 11.12
C LEU A 220 -7.54 3.87 10.59
N LEU A 221 -7.41 3.13 9.50
CA LEU A 221 -8.49 2.33 8.93
C LEU A 221 -9.01 1.29 9.93
N VAL A 222 -8.11 0.56 10.60
CA VAL A 222 -8.50 -0.40 11.64
C VAL A 222 -9.19 0.29 12.82
N SER A 223 -8.68 1.45 13.25
CA SER A 223 -9.29 2.26 14.32
C SER A 223 -10.72 2.67 13.99
N VAL A 224 -10.96 3.16 12.77
CA VAL A 224 -12.30 3.55 12.29
C VAL A 224 -13.24 2.35 12.25
N ILE A 225 -12.78 1.18 11.81
CA ILE A 225 -13.59 -0.04 11.79
C ILE A 225 -13.99 -0.47 13.20
N VAL A 226 -13.05 -0.43 14.16
CA VAL A 226 -13.34 -0.76 15.56
C VAL A 226 -14.35 0.22 16.17
N LEU A 227 -14.16 1.52 15.94
CA LEU A 227 -15.11 2.54 16.41
C LEU A 227 -16.50 2.35 15.80
N LEU A 228 -16.58 2.03 14.50
CA LEU A 228 -17.85 1.79 13.82
C LEU A 228 -18.55 0.53 14.36
N ALA A 229 -17.80 -0.55 14.60
CA ALA A 229 -18.33 -1.76 15.21
C ALA A 229 -18.90 -1.50 16.62
N LEU A 230 -18.17 -0.74 17.44
CA LEU A 230 -18.64 -0.35 18.78
C LEU A 230 -19.87 0.57 18.70
N TYR A 231 -19.88 1.51 17.76
CA TYR A 231 -21.02 2.40 17.52
C TYR A 231 -22.28 1.61 17.14
N ILE A 232 -22.18 0.68 16.18
CA ILE A 232 -23.30 -0.17 15.76
C ILE A 232 -23.78 -1.04 16.93
N GLN A 233 -22.86 -1.68 17.67
CA GLN A 233 -23.23 -2.46 18.85
C GLN A 233 -23.95 -1.63 19.91
N ASN A 234 -23.50 -0.40 20.17
CA ASN A 234 -24.13 0.50 21.12
C ASN A 234 -25.51 0.98 20.62
N ALA A 235 -25.64 1.31 19.33
CA ALA A 235 -26.90 1.68 18.71
C ALA A 235 -27.94 0.56 18.81
N LEU A 236 -27.55 -0.69 18.49
CA LEU A 236 -28.41 -1.87 18.62
C LEU A 236 -28.83 -2.12 20.09
N LYS A 237 -27.92 -1.92 21.05
CA LYS A 237 -28.22 -2.03 22.49
C LYS A 237 -29.21 -0.96 22.96
N HIS A 238 -29.15 0.26 22.40
CA HIS A 238 -30.09 1.33 22.72
C HIS A 238 -31.50 1.07 22.16
N MET A 239 -31.60 0.46 20.98
CA MET A 239 -32.89 0.12 20.36
C MET A 239 -33.58 -1.10 20.99
N THR A 240 -32.82 -2.01 21.60
CA THR A 240 -33.35 -3.23 22.24
C THR A 240 -33.80 -3.05 23.69
N LYS A 241 -33.55 -1.88 24.32
CA LYS A 241 -33.95 -1.61 25.72
C LYS A 241 -35.42 -1.23 25.94
N LYS A 242 -36.28 -1.23 24.91
CA LYS A 242 -37.73 -1.03 25.08
C LYS A 242 -38.50 -2.32 24.80
N THR A 243 -38.51 -3.25 25.77
CA THR A 243 -39.68 -4.08 26.18
C THR A 243 -39.27 -4.92 27.39
N LYS A 244 -39.02 -4.28 28.53
CA LYS A 244 -39.42 -4.91 29.80
C LYS A 244 -40.77 -4.32 30.14
N ARG A 245 -41.82 -4.98 29.66
CA ARG A 245 -43.19 -4.76 30.14
C ARG A 245 -43.11 -4.85 31.66
N ALA A 246 -43.48 -3.78 32.36
CA ALA A 246 -43.57 -3.77 33.82
C ALA A 246 -44.28 -5.06 34.29
N PRO A 247 -43.87 -5.68 35.41
CA PRO A 247 -44.56 -6.87 35.90
C PRO A 247 -46.05 -6.53 35.99
N LYS A 248 -46.85 -7.29 35.26
CA LYS A 248 -48.29 -7.14 35.21
C LYS A 248 -48.76 -7.32 36.65
N VAL A 249 -49.17 -6.23 37.28
CA VAL A 249 -49.81 -6.25 38.59
C VAL A 249 -51.10 -7.05 38.39
N GLU A 250 -51.09 -8.29 38.87
CA GLU A 250 -52.25 -9.16 38.96
C GLU A 250 -53.26 -8.44 39.86
N VAL A 251 -54.26 -7.81 39.27
CA VAL A 251 -55.50 -7.44 39.96
C VAL A 251 -56.21 -8.75 40.28
N GLY A 252 -55.80 -9.36 41.40
CA GLY A 252 -56.47 -10.50 41.98
C GLY A 252 -57.79 -10.06 42.57
N THR A 253 -58.89 -10.56 42.00
CA THR A 253 -60.19 -10.67 42.66
C THR A 253 -60.05 -11.65 43.83
N ALA A 254 -59.58 -11.14 44.97
CA ALA A 254 -59.74 -11.79 46.25
C ALA A 254 -60.78 -10.99 47.04
N THR A 255 -62.02 -11.46 47.01
CA THR A 255 -63.07 -11.07 47.95
C THR A 255 -62.58 -11.37 49.37
N LYS A 256 -62.02 -10.37 50.04
CA LYS A 256 -61.69 -10.43 51.46
C LYS A 256 -62.57 -9.42 52.19
N ASP A 257 -63.63 -9.97 52.77
CA ASP A 257 -64.43 -9.48 53.89
C ASP A 257 -64.76 -7.98 53.94
N ALA A 258 -66.01 -7.69 53.57
CA ALA A 258 -66.75 -6.47 53.90
C ALA A 258 -67.04 -6.38 55.41
N SER A 259 -65.99 -6.31 56.24
CA SER A 259 -66.12 -6.06 57.70
C SER A 259 -65.19 -4.96 58.22
N ARG A 260 -64.68 -4.10 57.34
CA ARG A 260 -63.76 -3.01 57.71
C ARG A 260 -64.22 -1.60 57.33
N ASP A 261 -65.52 -1.38 57.24
CA ASP A 261 -66.11 -0.04 57.01
C ASP A 261 -66.50 0.69 58.32
N GLU A 262 -65.84 0.38 59.44
CA GLU A 262 -65.96 1.13 60.70
C GLU A 262 -65.52 2.61 60.54
N TRP A 263 -64.63 2.88 59.58
CA TRP A 263 -64.16 4.24 59.27
C TRP A 263 -65.15 5.07 58.42
N LEU A 264 -66.23 4.46 57.93
CA LEU A 264 -67.28 5.13 57.14
C LEU A 264 -68.52 5.48 57.99
N GLU A 265 -68.58 5.04 59.25
CA GLU A 265 -69.61 5.49 60.18
C GLU A 265 -69.41 6.99 60.51
N GLY A 266 -70.48 7.78 60.38
CA GLY A 266 -70.44 9.24 60.60
C GLY A 266 -70.16 10.12 59.37
N THR A 267 -69.92 9.53 58.20
CA THR A 267 -69.79 10.29 56.94
C THR A 267 -71.12 10.43 56.20
N ALA A 268 -71.28 11.48 55.39
CA ALA A 268 -72.53 11.80 54.67
C ALA A 268 -73.04 10.67 53.73
N TYR A 269 -72.21 9.69 53.42
CA TYR A 269 -72.56 8.53 52.60
C TYR A 269 -73.59 7.61 53.32
N THR A 270 -73.48 7.43 54.63
CA THR A 270 -74.37 6.54 55.42
C THR A 270 -75.76 7.14 55.69
N GLN A 271 -75.94 8.46 55.54
CA GLN A 271 -77.26 9.10 55.67
C GLN A 271 -78.17 8.89 54.44
N SER A 272 -77.61 8.51 53.29
CA SER A 272 -78.37 8.28 52.06
C SER A 272 -78.99 6.88 51.97
N SER A 273 -78.42 5.89 52.66
CA SER A 273 -78.87 4.49 52.63
C SER A 273 -80.01 4.18 53.61
N SER A 274 -80.26 5.04 54.60
CA SER A 274 -81.38 4.90 55.54
C SER A 274 -82.72 5.46 55.02
N LYS A 275 -82.70 6.18 53.89
CA LYS A 275 -83.89 6.84 53.32
C LYS A 275 -84.61 6.04 52.23
N SER A 276 -84.04 4.94 51.72
CA SER A 276 -84.60 4.19 50.59
C SER A 276 -85.35 2.89 50.95
N LYS A 277 -85.60 2.60 52.23
CA LYS A 277 -86.46 1.49 52.68
C LYS A 277 -87.72 2.00 53.39
N LYS A 278 -88.66 2.57 52.64
CA LYS A 278 -90.07 2.70 53.08
C LYS A 278 -91.01 2.83 51.87
N LYS A 279 -92.03 1.96 51.83
CA LYS A 279 -93.08 1.74 50.81
C LYS A 279 -92.65 0.87 49.62
N LYS A 280 -93.37 -0.18 49.22
CA LYS A 280 -94.58 -0.84 49.72
C LYS A 280 -94.56 -2.24 49.11
#